data_AF-A0A412X6K5-F1
#
_entry.id   AF-A0A412X6K5-F1
#
_cell.length_a   1.000
_cell.length_b   1.000
_cell.length_c   1.000
_cell.angle_alpha   90.00
_cell.angle_beta   90.00
_cell.angle_gamma   90.00
#
_symmetry.space_group_name_H-M   'P 1'
#
loop_
_entity.id
_entity.type
_entity.pdbx_description
1 polymer ?
#
loop_
_entity_poly.entity_id
_entity_poly.type
_entity_poly.pdbx_seq_one_letter_code
_entity_poly.pdbx_strand_id
1 'polypeptide(L)'
;MEKNDVLRAQSENGDALGGLSTEEIERLENYYILEAERLMAFGVQEKKEPLEGMLKHLRTVENLLHSLQFQWEDSISVLYSSFMHYVVLVEGKEKQNRLSDLVIELIKKMKYLSKKEPLIMGLARQYQQQRKEVEALIGLRSNGPEM
;
A
#
# COMPACT_ATOMS: atom_id res chain seq x y z
N MET A 1 24.98 33.05 -8.73
CA MET A 1 23.87 32.29 -9.35
C MET A 1 24.05 30.82 -8.98
N GLU A 2 23.91 30.50 -7.68
CA GLU A 2 24.22 29.15 -7.13
C GLU A 2 23.21 28.66 -6.07
N LYS A 3 22.33 29.52 -5.55
CA LYS A 3 21.33 29.14 -4.54
C LYS A 3 20.08 28.45 -5.11
N ASN A 4 19.86 28.55 -6.42
CA ASN A 4 18.66 28.01 -7.07
C ASN A 4 18.80 26.55 -7.52
N ASP A 5 20.03 26.03 -7.64
CA ASP A 5 20.24 24.64 -8.08
C ASP A 5 20.21 23.63 -6.92
N VAL A 6 20.50 24.07 -5.69
CA VAL A 6 20.35 23.22 -4.48
C VAL A 6 18.87 22.95 -4.18
N LEU A 7 17.98 23.89 -4.48
CA LEU A 7 16.53 23.72 -4.31
C LEU A 7 15.89 22.80 -5.36
N ARG A 8 16.54 22.61 -6.53
CA ARG A 8 16.04 21.69 -7.57
C ARG A 8 16.46 20.24 -7.35
N ALA A 9 17.52 20.00 -6.58
CA ALA A 9 17.95 18.64 -6.23
C ALA A 9 17.09 17.99 -5.12
N GLN A 10 16.33 18.79 -4.35
CA GLN A 10 15.38 18.28 -3.34
C GLN A 10 14.01 17.90 -3.93
N SER A 11 13.74 18.22 -5.19
CA SER A 11 12.39 18.12 -5.77
C SER A 11 12.09 16.83 -6.54
N GLU A 12 12.97 15.82 -6.56
CA GLU A 12 12.66 14.52 -7.19
C GLU A 12 12.11 13.48 -6.19
N ASN A 13 12.21 13.74 -4.89
CA ASN A 13 11.56 12.96 -3.81
C ASN A 13 10.95 13.91 -2.78
N GLY A 14 9.99 14.72 -3.24
CA GLY A 14 9.41 15.88 -2.55
C GLY A 14 9.38 15.78 -1.02
N ASP A 15 9.91 16.83 -0.40
CA ASP A 15 9.84 17.10 1.04
C ASP A 15 8.42 16.83 1.55
N ALA A 16 8.22 15.69 2.22
CA ALA A 16 6.89 15.22 2.63
C ALA A 16 6.24 16.15 3.66
N LEU A 17 7.05 16.99 4.32
CA LEU A 17 6.62 18.01 5.26
C LEU A 17 6.79 19.43 4.67
N GLY A 18 7.21 19.53 3.41
CA GLY A 18 7.58 20.78 2.76
C GLY A 18 6.42 21.75 2.68
N GLY A 19 6.58 22.90 3.35
CA GLY A 19 5.58 23.96 3.41
C GLY A 19 4.71 23.96 4.66
N LEU A 20 4.89 23.01 5.59
CA LEU A 20 4.25 23.03 6.91
C LEU A 20 5.04 23.90 7.90
N SER A 21 4.32 24.64 8.73
CA SER A 21 4.86 25.31 9.92
C SER A 21 5.17 24.31 11.03
N THR A 22 5.97 24.73 12.02
CA THR A 22 6.30 23.89 13.20
C THR A 22 5.05 23.41 13.93
N GLU A 23 4.05 24.28 14.11
CA GLU A 23 2.77 23.90 14.75
C GLU A 23 2.01 22.85 13.94
N GLU A 24 2.05 22.92 12.61
CA GLU A 24 1.41 21.93 11.73
C GLU A 24 2.13 20.60 11.77
N ILE A 25 3.47 20.61 11.85
CA ILE A 25 4.29 19.40 12.04
C ILE A 25 3.95 18.73 13.38
N GLU A 26 3.89 19.48 14.48
CA GLU A 26 3.52 18.95 15.81
C GLU A 26 2.09 18.37 15.82
N ARG A 27 1.12 19.03 15.16
CA ARG A 27 -0.25 18.50 15.03
C ARG A 27 -0.28 17.21 14.23
N LEU A 28 0.48 17.14 13.14
CA LEU A 28 0.58 15.95 12.29
C LEU A 28 1.24 14.78 13.03
N GLU A 29 2.29 15.05 13.81
CA GLU A 29 2.92 14.06 14.66
C GLU A 29 1.95 13.50 15.71
N ASN A 30 1.26 14.38 16.43
CA ASN A 30 0.24 13.98 17.41
C ASN A 30 -0.88 13.14 16.77
N TYR A 31 -1.30 13.50 15.55
CA TYR A 31 -2.28 12.71 14.80
C TYR A 31 -1.78 11.28 14.54
N TYR A 32 -0.55 11.12 14.05
CA TYR A 32 0.02 9.80 13.75
C TYR A 32 0.30 8.98 15.01
N ILE A 33 0.73 9.61 16.11
CA ILE A 33 0.89 8.93 17.41
C ILE A 33 -0.46 8.36 17.88
N LEU A 34 -1.51 9.18 17.89
CA LEU A 34 -2.85 8.73 18.32
C LEU A 34 -3.41 7.62 17.43
N GLU A 35 -3.18 7.68 16.11
CA GLU A 35 -3.59 6.62 15.20
C GLU A 35 -2.80 5.33 15.44
N ALA A 36 -1.49 5.44 15.66
CA ALA A 36 -0.66 4.30 16.00
C ALA A 36 -1.11 3.63 17.29
N GLU A 37 -1.38 4.41 18.34
CA GLU A 37 -1.89 3.91 19.63
C GLU A 37 -3.23 3.18 19.45
N ARG A 38 -4.14 3.72 18.65
CA ARG A 38 -5.39 3.03 18.29
C ARG A 38 -5.12 1.69 17.63
N LEU A 39 -4.23 1.63 16.65
CA LEU A 39 -3.88 0.39 15.94
C LEU A 39 -3.19 -0.63 16.86
N MET A 40 -2.33 -0.16 17.76
CA MET A 40 -1.64 -1.00 18.72
C MET A 40 -2.58 -1.56 19.79
N ALA A 41 -3.65 -0.86 20.17
CA ALA A 41 -4.63 -1.33 21.15
C ALA A 41 -5.34 -2.64 20.77
N PHE A 42 -5.40 -2.97 19.47
CA PHE A 42 -5.99 -4.21 18.97
C PHE A 42 -4.99 -5.38 18.84
N GLY A 43 -3.70 -5.15 19.11
CA GLY A 43 -2.64 -6.15 18.99
C GLY A 43 -1.90 -6.42 20.30
N VAL A 44 -1.41 -7.65 20.48
CA VAL A 44 -0.41 -7.95 21.52
C VAL A 44 0.95 -7.53 20.97
N GLN A 45 1.36 -6.27 21.17
CA GLN A 45 2.73 -5.84 20.88
C GLN A 45 3.38 -5.16 22.07
N GLU A 46 4.67 -5.47 22.25
CA GLU A 46 5.61 -4.84 23.18
C GLU A 46 5.56 -3.32 23.06
N LYS A 47 5.89 -2.61 24.16
CA LYS A 47 6.10 -1.15 24.20
C LYS A 47 7.02 -0.71 23.07
N LYS A 48 6.46 -0.37 21.92
CA LYS A 48 7.17 0.21 20.78
C LYS A 48 6.85 1.68 20.69
N GLU A 49 7.82 2.43 20.21
CA GLU A 49 7.65 3.80 19.75
C GLU A 49 6.44 3.88 18.79
N PRO A 50 5.43 4.72 19.08
CA PRO A 50 4.19 4.77 18.29
C PRO A 50 4.44 5.03 16.80
N LEU A 51 5.35 5.95 16.46
CA LEU A 51 5.67 6.27 15.06
C LEU A 51 6.34 5.10 14.32
N GLU A 52 7.18 4.31 14.99
CA GLU A 52 7.75 3.09 14.40
C GLU A 52 6.67 2.03 14.15
N GLY A 53 5.71 1.91 15.09
CA GLY A 53 4.52 1.08 14.93
C GLY A 53 3.70 1.48 13.71
N MET A 54 3.45 2.79 13.54
CA MET A 54 2.75 3.33 12.38
C MET A 54 3.51 3.07 11.09
N LEU A 55 4.82 3.30 11.07
CA LEU A 55 5.66 3.05 9.89
C LEU A 55 5.60 1.59 9.45
N LYS A 56 5.67 0.65 10.40
CA LYS A 56 5.51 -0.79 10.11
C LYS A 56 4.13 -1.10 9.55
N HIS A 57 3.08 -0.51 10.12
CA HIS A 57 1.71 -0.67 9.62
C HIS A 57 1.58 -0.18 8.18
N LEU A 58 2.02 1.05 7.89
CA LEU A 58 1.96 1.65 6.56
C LEU A 58 2.70 0.81 5.52
N ARG A 59 3.89 0.30 5.84
CA ARG A 59 4.64 -0.64 4.97
C ARG A 59 3.88 -1.94 4.70
N THR A 60 3.20 -2.47 5.71
CA THR A 60 2.40 -3.69 5.57
C THR A 60 1.22 -3.46 4.63
N VAL A 61 0.51 -2.34 4.80
CA VAL A 61 -0.63 -1.99 3.93
C VAL A 61 -0.16 -1.65 2.51
N GLU A 62 0.96 -0.94 2.34
CA GLU A 62 1.54 -0.64 1.03
C GLU A 62 1.87 -1.94 0.27
N ASN A 63 2.49 -2.92 0.93
CA ASN A 63 2.78 -4.23 0.32
C ASN A 63 1.50 -4.99 -0.09
N LEU A 64 0.44 -4.92 0.73
CA LEU A 64 -0.85 -5.51 0.40
C LEU A 64 -1.47 -4.84 -0.82
N LEU A 65 -1.48 -3.50 -0.86
CA LEU A 65 -2.03 -2.73 -1.98
C LEU A 65 -1.23 -2.99 -3.26
N HIS A 66 0.10 -3.08 -3.17
CA HIS A 66 0.94 -3.44 -4.30
C HIS A 66 0.62 -4.84 -4.82
N SER A 67 0.38 -5.81 -3.94
CA SER A 67 -0.04 -7.16 -4.34
C SER A 67 -1.41 -7.15 -5.03
N LEU A 68 -2.30 -6.24 -4.64
CA LEU A 68 -3.63 -6.09 -5.25
C LEU A 68 -3.60 -5.36 -6.60
N GLN A 69 -2.54 -4.60 -6.90
CA GLN A 69 -2.27 -3.97 -8.22
C GLN A 69 -1.81 -4.97 -9.28
N PHE A 70 -1.91 -6.27 -9.01
CA PHE A 70 -1.70 -7.31 -10.00
C PHE A 70 -2.51 -7.02 -11.28
N GLN A 71 -1.93 -7.29 -12.46
CA GLN A 71 -2.57 -7.06 -13.77
C GLN A 71 -3.68 -8.10 -14.02
N TRP A 72 -4.77 -7.96 -13.27
CA TRP A 72 -5.89 -8.90 -13.26
C TRP A 72 -6.51 -9.03 -14.65
N GLU A 73 -6.70 -7.92 -15.37
CA GLU A 73 -7.36 -7.91 -16.68
C GLU A 73 -6.62 -8.77 -17.72
N ASP A 74 -5.31 -8.60 -17.84
CA ASP A 74 -4.46 -9.37 -18.75
C ASP A 74 -4.35 -10.84 -18.32
N SER A 75 -4.28 -11.07 -17.01
CA SER A 75 -4.06 -12.41 -16.45
C SER A 75 -5.32 -13.29 -16.48
N ILE A 76 -6.52 -12.71 -16.45
CA ILE A 76 -7.80 -13.45 -16.46
C ILE A 76 -7.91 -14.34 -17.70
N SER A 77 -7.58 -13.81 -18.88
CA SER A 77 -7.71 -14.56 -20.15
C SER A 77 -6.73 -15.73 -20.22
N VAL A 78 -5.48 -15.49 -19.79
CA VAL A 78 -4.42 -16.52 -19.75
C VAL A 78 -4.77 -17.62 -18.75
N LEU A 79 -5.25 -17.26 -17.56
CA LEU A 79 -5.63 -18.21 -16.51
C LEU A 79 -6.84 -19.05 -16.93
N TYR A 80 -7.86 -18.42 -17.53
CA TYR A 80 -9.02 -19.14 -18.07
C TYR A 80 -8.59 -20.19 -19.10
N SER A 81 -7.80 -19.78 -20.09
CA SER A 81 -7.40 -20.64 -21.21
C SER A 81 -6.53 -21.80 -20.73
N SER A 82 -5.58 -21.52 -19.84
CA SER A 82 -4.69 -22.53 -19.25
C SER A 82 -5.48 -23.55 -18.42
N PHE A 83 -6.45 -23.07 -17.63
CA PHE A 83 -7.29 -23.95 -16.83
C PHE A 83 -8.20 -24.83 -17.71
N MET A 84 -8.87 -24.25 -18.71
CA MET A 84 -9.72 -25.03 -19.62
C MET A 84 -8.90 -26.08 -20.38
N HIS A 85 -7.66 -25.76 -20.74
CA HIS A 85 -6.74 -26.72 -21.35
C HIS A 85 -6.40 -27.87 -20.39
N TYR A 86 -6.08 -27.57 -19.13
CA TYR A 86 -5.85 -28.58 -18.09
C TYR A 86 -7.07 -29.50 -17.91
N VAL A 87 -8.27 -28.93 -17.81
CA VAL A 87 -9.50 -29.72 -17.62
C VAL A 87 -9.75 -30.68 -18.77
N VAL A 88 -9.54 -30.23 -20.01
CA VAL A 88 -9.72 -31.08 -21.20
C VAL A 88 -8.67 -32.19 -21.25
N LEU A 89 -7.41 -31.90 -20.91
CA LEU A 89 -6.32 -32.85 -21.03
C LEU A 89 -6.22 -33.85 -19.87
N VAL A 90 -6.51 -33.42 -18.63
CA VAL A 90 -6.18 -34.19 -17.41
C VAL A 90 -7.44 -34.71 -16.71
N GLU A 91 -8.45 -33.86 -16.53
CA GLU A 91 -9.66 -34.22 -15.76
C GLU A 91 -10.74 -34.91 -16.59
N GLY A 92 -10.63 -34.84 -17.92
CA GLY A 92 -11.60 -35.39 -18.87
C GLY A 92 -12.82 -34.51 -19.07
N LYS A 93 -13.45 -34.62 -20.25
CA LYS A 93 -14.58 -33.77 -20.68
C LYS A 93 -15.80 -33.83 -19.75
N GLU A 94 -15.98 -34.93 -19.00
CA GLU A 94 -17.13 -35.11 -18.11
C GLU A 94 -17.13 -34.16 -16.91
N LYS A 95 -15.94 -33.76 -16.42
CA LYS A 95 -15.81 -32.79 -15.31
C LYS A 95 -15.84 -31.34 -15.79
N GLN A 96 -15.88 -31.11 -17.10
CA GLN A 96 -15.75 -29.79 -17.72
C GLN A 96 -16.82 -28.80 -17.25
N ASN A 97 -18.08 -29.22 -17.20
CA ASN A 97 -19.19 -28.32 -16.86
C ASN A 97 -19.12 -27.80 -15.42
N ARG A 98 -18.83 -28.68 -14.45
CA ARG A 98 -18.70 -28.25 -13.04
C ARG A 98 -17.47 -27.37 -12.83
N LEU A 99 -16.34 -27.71 -13.46
CA LEU A 99 -15.11 -26.95 -13.33
C LEU A 99 -15.19 -25.60 -14.08
N SER A 100 -15.91 -25.53 -15.20
CA SER A 100 -16.14 -24.27 -15.90
C SER A 100 -16.95 -23.29 -15.07
N ASP A 101 -17.96 -23.76 -14.33
CA ASP A 101 -18.77 -22.89 -13.47
C ASP A 101 -17.93 -22.24 -12.35
N LEU A 102 -17.05 -23.02 -11.71
CA LEU A 102 -16.14 -22.52 -10.68
C LEU A 102 -15.16 -21.48 -11.23
N VAL A 103 -14.65 -21.68 -12.43
CA VAL A 103 -13.74 -20.74 -13.09
C VAL A 103 -14.47 -19.47 -13.50
N ILE A 104 -15.70 -19.58 -13.99
CA ILE A 104 -16.53 -18.42 -14.32
C ILE A 104 -16.75 -17.58 -13.06
N GLU A 105 -17.05 -18.20 -11.92
CA GLU A 105 -17.17 -17.48 -10.64
C GLU A 105 -15.83 -16.84 -10.22
N LEU A 106 -14.71 -17.55 -10.32
CA LEU A 106 -13.39 -16.98 -10.04
C LEU A 106 -13.10 -15.76 -10.93
N ILE A 107 -13.38 -15.84 -12.24
CA ILE A 107 -13.22 -14.74 -13.19
C ILE A 107 -14.12 -13.57 -12.83
N LYS A 108 -15.37 -13.79 -12.41
CA LYS A 108 -16.24 -12.70 -11.94
C LYS A 108 -15.61 -11.98 -10.76
N LYS A 109 -15.02 -12.70 -9.79
CA LYS A 109 -14.31 -12.09 -8.65
C LYS A 109 -13.06 -11.33 -9.09
N MET A 110 -12.25 -11.89 -10.00
CA MET A 110 -11.08 -11.21 -10.54
C MET A 110 -11.44 -9.94 -11.34
N LYS A 111 -12.50 -9.99 -12.17
CA LYS A 111 -13.03 -8.81 -12.88
C LYS A 111 -13.53 -7.74 -11.91
N TYR A 112 -14.16 -8.16 -10.80
CA TYR A 112 -14.56 -7.22 -9.76
C TYR A 112 -13.34 -6.50 -9.15
N LEU A 113 -12.28 -7.24 -8.83
CA LEU A 113 -11.03 -6.66 -8.31
C LEU A 113 -10.36 -5.72 -9.33
N SER A 114 -10.31 -6.13 -10.60
CA SER A 114 -9.79 -5.29 -11.70
C SER A 114 -10.53 -3.95 -11.78
N LYS A 115 -11.86 -3.94 -11.66
CA LYS A 115 -12.64 -2.69 -11.65
C LYS A 115 -12.36 -1.78 -10.44
N LYS A 116 -11.76 -2.31 -9.38
CA LYS A 116 -11.37 -1.55 -8.19
C LYS A 116 -9.93 -1.05 -8.27
N GLU A 117 -9.20 -1.34 -9.33
CA GLU A 117 -7.82 -0.90 -9.54
C GLU A 117 -7.62 0.62 -9.34
N PRO A 118 -8.47 1.52 -9.88
CA PRO A 118 -8.31 2.96 -9.62
C PRO A 118 -8.39 3.32 -8.13
N LEU A 119 -9.25 2.63 -7.38
CA LEU A 119 -9.39 2.82 -5.93
C LEU A 119 -8.17 2.26 -5.19
N ILE A 120 -7.66 1.10 -5.59
CA ILE A 120 -6.43 0.49 -5.03
C ILE A 120 -5.22 1.40 -5.29
N MET A 121 -5.09 1.95 -6.51
CA MET A 121 -4.04 2.91 -6.85
C MET A 121 -4.15 4.21 -6.06
N GLY A 122 -5.37 4.74 -5.91
CA GLY A 122 -5.62 5.95 -5.11
C GLY A 122 -5.21 5.76 -3.65
N LEU A 123 -5.62 4.64 -3.05
CA LEU A 123 -5.21 4.27 -1.69
C LEU A 123 -3.70 4.07 -1.60
N ALA A 124 -3.07 3.38 -2.55
CA ALA A 124 -1.63 3.14 -2.53
C ALA A 124 -0.83 4.45 -2.50
N ARG A 125 -1.23 5.45 -3.30
CA ARG A 125 -0.61 6.78 -3.30
C ARG A 125 -0.78 7.49 -1.95
N GLN A 126 -1.97 7.40 -1.34
CA GLN A 126 -2.22 7.98 -0.03
C GLN A 126 -1.34 7.33 1.05
N TYR A 127 -1.30 6.00 1.11
CA TYR A 127 -0.46 5.27 2.08
C TYR A 127 1.04 5.53 1.86
N GLN A 128 1.48 5.68 0.61
CA GLN A 128 2.84 6.10 0.28
C GLN A 128 3.18 7.50 0.80
N GLN A 129 2.25 8.45 0.65
CA GLN A 129 2.42 9.80 1.15
C GLN A 129 2.49 9.80 2.69
N GLN A 130 1.55 9.12 3.36
CA GLN A 130 1.57 8.97 4.82
C GLN A 130 2.85 8.31 5.32
N ARG A 131 3.37 7.29 4.60
CA ARG A 131 4.65 6.66 4.94
C ARG A 131 5.79 7.66 4.91
N LYS A 132 5.88 8.47 3.86
CA LYS A 132 6.93 9.49 3.73
C LYS A 132 6.84 10.56 4.83
N GLU A 133 5.62 10.97 5.19
CA GLU A 133 5.39 11.90 6.31
C GLU A 133 5.89 11.31 7.64
N VAL A 134 5.52 10.07 7.96
CA VAL A 134 5.98 9.39 9.19
C VAL A 134 7.50 9.18 9.18
N GLU A 135 8.09 8.80 8.04
CA GLU A 135 9.56 8.70 7.90
C GLU A 135 10.25 10.05 8.15
N ALA A 136 9.67 11.15 7.67
CA ALA A 136 10.20 12.49 7.91
C ALA A 136 10.07 12.93 9.38
N LEU A 137 8.95 12.64 10.04
CA LEU A 137 8.74 12.94 11.46
C LEU A 137 9.73 12.18 12.37
N ILE A 138 9.94 10.88 12.10
CA ILE A 138 10.96 10.08 12.81
C ILE A 138 12.37 10.67 12.59
N GLY A 139 12.66 11.09 11.36
CA GLY A 139 13.92 11.75 11.01
C GLY A 139 14.15 13.07 11.75
N LEU A 140 13.10 13.88 11.92
CA LEU A 140 13.17 15.11 12.72
C LEU A 140 13.46 14.82 14.19
N ARG A 141 12.80 13.82 14.77
CA ARG A 141 13.00 13.43 16.18
C ARG A 141 14.41 12.90 16.46
N SER A 142 15.00 12.19 15.49
CA SER A 142 16.36 11.65 15.59
C SER A 142 17.46 12.72 15.46
N ASN A 143 17.11 13.89 14.90
CA ASN A 143 18.03 15.02 14.68
C ASN A 143 17.77 16.20 15.63
N GLY A 144 16.82 16.08 16.56
CA GLY A 144 16.59 17.08 17.61
C GLY A 144 17.78 17.12 18.58
N PRO A 145 18.18 18.29 19.09
CA PRO A 145 19.25 18.37 20.09
C PRO A 145 18.84 17.56 21.32
N GLU A 146 19.70 16.65 21.77
CA GLU A 146 19.64 16.09 23.11
C GLU A 146 19.57 17.27 24.09
N MET A 147 18.43 17.44 24.77
CA MET A 147 18.32 18.41 25.87
C MET A 147 19.17 17.98 27.06
#